data_AF-A0A2S5CLC7-F1
#
_entry.id   AF-A0A2S5CLC7-F1
#
_cell.length_a   1.000
_cell.length_b   1.000
_cell.length_c   1.000
_cell.angle_alpha   90.00
_cell.angle_beta   90.00
_cell.angle_gamma   90.00
#
_symmetry.space_group_name_H-M   'P 1'
#
loop_
_entity.id
_entity.type
_entity.pdbx_description
1 polymer ?
#
loop_
_entity_poly.entity_id
_entity_poly.type
_entity_poly.pdbx_seq_one_letter_code
_entity_poly.pdbx_strand_id
1 'polypeptide(L)'
;MAANFQNYLLQTGTALHETDDTFAFALADWNGDGRPDLFNIKKSNTGTGMTEVSILSGASGFQEYLLQTATDLHQTDHTFVFAVADWNNDGWPDLFIIKKSNTGTGSTEVSILSGASNFQRYLLQTGTPLHQTDDTFTFAVADYTGDGKPDLFIIKKSGTGTGRTEVSILSGASNYQEYLLQTGTPLHQTDANFDFAVADWNGDGWPDLIVIKKSHTGTGSTEVSVLSGASNFQQYLLQTGTPQHETDHKFAFAVAAWDRQGNTDLAVIKKNQTGTGRTEISIMR
;
A
#
# COMPACT_ATOMS: atom_id res chain seq x y z
N MET A 1 7.09 -0.14 -21.84
CA MET A 1 6.38 1.16 -21.87
C MET A 1 5.50 1.16 -20.63
N ALA A 2 5.65 2.15 -19.76
CA ALA A 2 4.96 2.19 -18.48
C ALA A 2 3.42 2.20 -18.63
N ALA A 3 2.71 1.65 -17.65
CA ALA A 3 1.25 1.51 -17.63
C ALA A 3 0.53 2.86 -17.55
N ASN A 4 -0.40 3.17 -18.47
CA ASN A 4 -1.16 4.42 -18.45
C ASN A 4 -2.54 4.31 -17.78
N PHE A 5 -2.84 3.16 -17.17
CA PHE A 5 -4.06 2.84 -16.43
C PHE A 5 -5.35 3.04 -17.23
N GLN A 6 -5.32 2.73 -18.53
CA GLN A 6 -6.45 2.90 -19.46
C GLN A 6 -7.19 1.60 -19.80
N ASN A 7 -6.65 0.43 -19.45
CA ASN A 7 -7.22 -0.85 -19.85
C ASN A 7 -7.35 -1.80 -18.66
N TYR A 8 -8.51 -2.45 -18.55
CA TYR A 8 -8.68 -3.55 -17.60
C TYR A 8 -7.98 -4.81 -18.10
N LEU A 9 -7.11 -5.38 -17.26
CA LEU A 9 -6.50 -6.70 -17.48
C LEU A 9 -7.31 -7.82 -16.83
N LEU A 10 -8.00 -7.52 -15.73
CA LEU A 10 -8.87 -8.42 -15.00
C LEU A 10 -9.96 -7.62 -14.32
N GLN A 11 -11.18 -8.18 -14.27
CA GLN A 11 -12.26 -7.74 -13.39
C GLN A 11 -12.97 -8.98 -12.87
N THR A 12 -12.97 -9.19 -11.55
CA THR A 12 -13.57 -10.39 -10.96
C THR A 12 -14.05 -10.14 -9.53
N GLY A 13 -15.09 -10.87 -9.12
CA GLY A 13 -15.32 -11.14 -7.70
C GLY A 13 -14.23 -12.08 -7.17
N THR A 14 -13.88 -11.96 -5.91
CA THR A 14 -12.88 -12.82 -5.25
C THR A 14 -13.55 -13.89 -4.38
N ALA A 15 -12.79 -14.85 -3.87
CA ALA A 15 -13.27 -15.79 -2.85
C ALA A 15 -13.53 -15.13 -1.48
N LEU A 16 -13.09 -13.88 -1.28
CA LEU A 16 -13.36 -13.12 -0.07
C LEU A 16 -14.81 -12.63 -0.07
N HIS A 17 -15.46 -12.76 1.09
CA HIS A 17 -16.77 -12.15 1.32
C HIS A 17 -16.68 -10.62 1.18
N GLU A 18 -17.82 -9.93 1.07
CA GLU A 18 -17.79 -8.47 1.14
C GLU A 18 -17.15 -7.99 2.44
N THR A 19 -16.30 -6.98 2.32
CA THR A 19 -15.49 -6.42 3.40
C THR A 19 -15.89 -4.97 3.69
N ASP A 20 -15.26 -4.38 4.70
CA ASP A 20 -15.53 -3.02 5.15
C ASP A 20 -14.22 -2.32 5.58
N ASP A 21 -14.35 -1.21 6.30
CA ASP A 21 -13.20 -0.42 6.76
C ASP A 21 -12.34 -1.11 7.84
N THR A 22 -12.76 -2.29 8.33
CA THR A 22 -11.92 -3.15 9.17
C THR A 22 -10.89 -3.94 8.37
N PHE A 23 -10.91 -3.88 7.03
CA PHE A 23 -9.91 -4.52 6.18
C PHE A 23 -8.91 -3.52 5.61
N ALA A 24 -7.66 -3.97 5.48
CA ALA A 24 -6.64 -3.37 4.63
C ALA A 24 -6.21 -4.39 3.57
N PHE A 25 -5.67 -3.89 2.45
CA PHE A 25 -5.31 -4.71 1.30
C PHE A 25 -3.90 -4.37 0.81
N ALA A 26 -3.19 -5.37 0.33
CA ALA A 26 -1.91 -5.21 -0.35
C ALA A 26 -1.76 -6.28 -1.44
N LEU A 27 -0.84 -6.05 -2.38
CA LEU A 27 -0.46 -7.01 -3.40
C LEU A 27 1.02 -7.35 -3.27
N ALA A 28 1.33 -8.63 -3.19
CA ALA A 28 2.70 -9.16 -3.24
C ALA A 28 2.67 -10.62 -3.69
N ASP A 29 3.75 -11.12 -4.28
CA ASP A 29 3.87 -12.53 -4.68
C ASP A 29 4.20 -13.37 -3.44
N TRP A 30 3.20 -14.07 -2.88
CA TRP A 30 3.36 -14.85 -1.64
C TRP A 30 3.97 -16.22 -1.89
N ASN A 31 3.62 -16.85 -3.02
CA ASN A 31 4.02 -18.22 -3.33
C ASN A 31 5.21 -18.31 -4.32
N GLY A 32 5.73 -17.19 -4.79
CA GLY A 32 6.87 -17.11 -5.71
C GLY A 32 6.52 -17.50 -7.15
N ASP A 33 5.24 -17.45 -7.54
CA ASP A 33 4.79 -17.82 -8.88
C ASP A 33 4.91 -16.67 -9.91
N GLY A 34 5.35 -15.50 -9.47
CA GLY A 34 5.51 -14.31 -10.30
C GLY A 34 4.20 -13.60 -10.64
N ARG A 35 3.09 -13.93 -9.97
CA ARG A 35 1.83 -13.20 -10.04
C ARG A 35 1.45 -12.67 -8.65
N PRO A 36 1.15 -11.36 -8.50
CA PRO A 36 0.79 -10.80 -7.21
C PRO A 36 -0.47 -11.43 -6.62
N ASP A 37 -0.37 -11.84 -5.36
CA ASP A 37 -1.47 -12.35 -4.54
C ASP A 37 -2.10 -11.24 -3.71
N LEU A 38 -3.40 -11.37 -3.40
CA LEU A 38 -4.14 -10.37 -2.63
C LEU A 38 -4.07 -10.69 -1.13
N PHE A 39 -3.35 -9.85 -0.40
CA PHE A 39 -3.30 -9.88 1.06
C PHE A 39 -4.51 -9.11 1.59
N ASN A 40 -5.31 -9.78 2.43
CA ASN A 40 -6.47 -9.23 3.10
C ASN A 40 -6.21 -9.25 4.60
N ILE A 41 -6.01 -8.07 5.18
CA ILE A 41 -5.62 -7.88 6.58
C ILE A 41 -6.85 -7.40 7.34
N LYS A 42 -7.45 -8.27 8.13
CA LYS A 42 -8.61 -7.96 8.97
C LYS A 42 -8.13 -7.44 10.33
N LYS A 43 -8.31 -6.14 10.53
CA LYS A 43 -7.78 -5.34 11.64
C LYS A 43 -8.50 -5.62 12.95
N SER A 44 -9.82 -5.71 12.92
CA SER A 44 -10.67 -5.83 14.11
C SER A 44 -11.91 -6.68 13.81
N ASN A 45 -12.73 -6.96 14.84
CA ASN A 45 -13.90 -7.85 14.73
C ASN A 45 -13.53 -9.26 14.19
N THR A 46 -12.35 -9.74 14.55
CA THR A 46 -11.78 -11.02 14.14
C THR A 46 -12.28 -12.16 15.03
N GLY A 47 -12.32 -13.38 14.49
CA GLY A 47 -12.78 -14.55 15.24
C GLY A 47 -11.76 -15.00 16.29
N THR A 48 -10.49 -14.69 16.07
CA THR A 48 -9.35 -15.08 16.92
C THR A 48 -8.99 -14.06 18.00
N GLY A 49 -9.56 -12.84 17.95
CA GLY A 49 -9.16 -11.75 18.85
C GLY A 49 -7.80 -11.11 18.49
N MET A 50 -7.16 -11.57 17.41
CA MET A 50 -5.91 -11.06 16.85
C MET A 50 -6.16 -10.50 15.45
N THR A 51 -5.27 -9.70 14.91
CA THR A 51 -5.30 -9.33 13.47
C THR A 51 -5.16 -10.60 12.63
N GLU A 52 -6.04 -10.79 11.65
CA GLU A 52 -6.07 -11.96 10.77
C GLU A 52 -5.61 -11.59 9.37
N VAL A 53 -4.77 -12.43 8.77
CA VAL A 53 -4.32 -12.30 7.37
C VAL A 53 -4.87 -13.47 6.58
N SER A 54 -5.46 -13.16 5.42
CA SER A 54 -5.78 -14.16 4.40
C SER A 54 -5.24 -13.73 3.05
N ILE A 55 -4.65 -14.68 2.31
CA ILE A 55 -3.98 -14.41 1.04
C ILE A 55 -4.71 -15.19 -0.06
N LEU A 56 -5.15 -14.48 -1.09
CA LEU A 56 -5.82 -15.06 -2.25
C LEU A 56 -4.89 -15.11 -3.46
N SER A 57 -4.83 -16.28 -4.10
CA SER A 57 -3.92 -16.52 -5.23
C SER A 57 -4.26 -15.64 -6.42
N GLY A 58 -3.31 -14.80 -6.83
CA GLY A 58 -3.38 -14.05 -8.07
C GLY A 58 -3.51 -14.99 -9.26
N ALA A 59 -2.74 -16.09 -9.32
CA ALA A 59 -2.77 -17.07 -10.40
C ALA A 59 -4.17 -17.69 -10.62
N SER A 60 -4.91 -17.91 -9.54
CA SER A 60 -6.30 -18.41 -9.60
C SER A 60 -7.34 -17.36 -10.04
N GLY A 61 -6.95 -16.10 -10.25
CA GLY A 61 -7.91 -15.00 -10.36
C GLY A 61 -8.59 -14.68 -9.02
N PHE A 62 -7.84 -14.81 -7.93
CA PHE A 62 -8.27 -14.58 -6.54
C PHE A 62 -9.42 -15.48 -6.07
N GLN A 63 -9.49 -16.71 -6.58
CA GLN A 63 -10.50 -17.71 -6.22
C GLN A 63 -10.02 -18.73 -5.17
N GLU A 64 -8.72 -18.83 -4.94
CA GLU A 64 -8.13 -19.81 -4.02
C GLU A 64 -7.39 -19.12 -2.87
N TYR A 65 -7.58 -19.60 -1.64
CA TYR A 65 -6.79 -19.14 -0.48
C TYR A 65 -5.44 -19.86 -0.45
N LEU A 66 -4.36 -19.10 -0.42
CA LEU A 66 -3.00 -19.58 -0.17
C LEU A 66 -2.68 -19.67 1.32
N LEU A 67 -3.25 -18.76 2.12
CA LEU A 67 -3.06 -18.70 3.56
C LEU A 67 -4.31 -18.11 4.23
N GLN A 68 -4.64 -18.61 5.42
CA GLN A 68 -5.55 -17.98 6.37
C GLN A 68 -5.00 -18.19 7.77
N THR A 69 -4.60 -17.12 8.46
CA THR A 69 -3.98 -17.20 9.79
C THR A 69 -4.32 -15.99 10.66
N ALA A 70 -4.38 -16.20 11.98
CA ALA A 70 -4.16 -15.10 12.91
C ALA A 70 -2.67 -14.72 12.89
N THR A 71 -2.36 -13.47 13.21
CA THR A 71 -0.98 -12.99 13.41
C THR A 71 -0.65 -12.86 14.89
N ASP A 72 0.61 -12.60 15.24
CA ASP A 72 1.00 -12.26 16.63
C ASP A 72 0.66 -10.81 17.02
N LEU A 73 -0.07 -10.08 16.16
CA LEU A 73 -0.56 -8.72 16.41
C LEU A 73 -1.99 -8.75 16.97
N HIS A 74 -2.20 -8.07 18.10
CA HIS A 74 -3.54 -7.82 18.66
C HIS A 74 -4.44 -7.08 17.66
N GLN A 75 -5.76 -7.14 17.84
CA GLN A 75 -6.66 -6.33 17.00
C GLN A 75 -6.27 -4.85 16.99
N THR A 76 -6.27 -4.29 15.79
CA THR A 76 -5.86 -2.92 15.48
C THR A 76 -7.03 -2.03 15.09
N ASP A 77 -6.81 -0.72 15.09
CA ASP A 77 -7.80 0.29 14.71
C ASP A 77 -7.28 1.24 13.61
N HIS A 78 -7.95 2.38 13.43
CA HIS A 78 -7.59 3.44 12.48
C HIS A 78 -6.19 4.08 12.70
N THR A 79 -5.55 3.84 13.85
CA THR A 79 -4.20 4.32 14.13
C THR A 79 -3.11 3.44 13.50
N PHE A 80 -3.48 2.32 12.89
CA PHE A 80 -2.56 1.39 12.23
C PHE A 80 -2.66 1.47 10.70
N VAL A 81 -1.51 1.44 10.04
CA VAL A 81 -1.35 1.28 8.59
C VAL A 81 -0.54 0.02 8.32
N PHE A 82 -0.90 -0.69 7.25
CA PHE A 82 -0.26 -1.94 6.87
C PHE A 82 0.33 -1.85 5.48
N ALA A 83 1.47 -2.51 5.29
CA ALA A 83 2.08 -2.73 3.99
C ALA A 83 2.74 -4.12 3.95
N VAL A 84 3.12 -4.57 2.76
CA VAL A 84 3.72 -5.90 2.56
C VAL A 84 4.96 -5.76 1.68
N ALA A 85 6.09 -6.26 2.15
CA ALA A 85 7.35 -6.34 1.41
C ALA A 85 8.29 -7.34 2.10
N ASP A 86 9.25 -7.90 1.37
CA ASP A 86 10.31 -8.75 1.97
C ASP A 86 11.35 -7.86 2.66
N TRP A 87 11.42 -7.88 4.00
CA TRP A 87 12.31 -6.99 4.76
C TRP A 87 13.67 -7.61 5.06
N ASN A 88 13.73 -8.94 5.13
CA ASN A 88 14.93 -9.70 5.49
C ASN A 88 15.57 -10.44 4.30
N ASN A 89 15.03 -10.28 3.09
CA ASN A 89 15.45 -10.93 1.85
C ASN A 89 15.39 -12.46 1.93
N ASP A 90 14.40 -13.01 2.62
CA ASP A 90 14.19 -14.47 2.72
C ASP A 90 13.26 -15.04 1.64
N GLY A 91 12.74 -14.19 0.77
CA GLY A 91 11.83 -14.53 -0.33
C GLY A 91 10.36 -14.61 0.09
N TRP A 92 10.02 -14.34 1.35
CA TRP A 92 8.64 -14.29 1.83
C TRP A 92 8.23 -12.83 2.09
N PRO A 93 7.09 -12.37 1.57
CA PRO A 93 6.59 -11.06 1.92
C PRO A 93 6.26 -10.95 3.42
N ASP A 94 6.89 -9.99 4.10
CA ASP A 94 6.66 -9.68 5.51
C ASP A 94 5.55 -8.64 5.68
N LEU A 95 4.88 -8.65 6.83
CA LEU A 95 3.82 -7.69 7.16
C LEU A 95 4.39 -6.51 7.95
N PHE A 96 4.37 -5.34 7.35
CA PHE A 96 4.72 -4.08 7.99
C PHE A 96 3.51 -3.51 8.71
N ILE A 97 3.72 -3.07 9.94
CA ILE A 97 2.72 -2.54 10.85
C ILE A 97 3.22 -1.18 11.33
N ILE A 98 2.59 -0.12 10.85
CA ILE A 98 2.93 1.26 11.22
C ILE A 98 1.88 1.77 12.18
N LYS A 99 2.26 2.03 13.42
CA LYS A 99 1.38 2.60 14.45
C LYS A 99 1.60 4.12 14.53
N LYS A 100 0.61 4.88 14.07
CA LYS A 100 0.66 6.34 13.93
C LYS A 100 0.71 7.05 15.28
N SER A 101 -0.16 6.65 16.22
CA SER A 101 -0.39 7.33 17.49
C SER A 101 -0.72 6.33 18.60
N ASN A 102 -0.86 6.83 19.84
CA ASN A 102 -1.05 5.98 21.03
C ASN A 102 0.07 4.93 21.20
N THR A 103 1.28 5.32 20.83
CA THR A 103 2.48 4.48 20.83
C THR A 103 3.19 4.49 22.19
N GLY A 104 3.95 3.44 22.48
CA GLY A 104 4.74 3.34 23.71
C GLY A 104 5.98 4.22 23.69
N THR A 105 6.54 4.49 22.50
CA THR A 105 7.72 5.35 22.31
C THR A 105 7.42 6.84 22.29
N GLY A 106 6.15 7.25 22.16
CA GLY A 106 5.78 8.65 21.91
C GLY A 106 6.12 9.13 20.49
N SER A 107 6.49 8.23 19.60
CA SER A 107 6.77 8.48 18.18
C SER A 107 5.98 7.50 17.30
N THR A 108 5.95 7.70 15.98
CA THR A 108 5.40 6.68 15.07
C THR A 108 6.26 5.41 15.19
N GLU A 109 5.64 4.24 15.40
CA GLU A 109 6.32 2.95 15.57
C GLU A 109 6.18 2.08 14.31
N VAL A 110 7.25 1.35 13.98
CA VAL A 110 7.26 0.33 12.93
C VAL A 110 7.49 -1.03 13.58
N SER A 111 6.62 -1.98 13.29
CA SER A 111 6.80 -3.40 13.61
C SER A 111 6.69 -4.23 12.33
N ILE A 112 7.44 -5.33 12.27
CA ILE A 112 7.48 -6.21 11.09
C ILE A 112 7.27 -7.65 11.55
N LEU A 113 6.26 -8.31 11.01
CA LEU A 113 5.99 -9.74 11.24
C LEU A 113 6.46 -10.57 10.05
N SER A 114 7.17 -11.66 10.33
CA SER A 114 7.81 -12.51 9.32
C SER A 114 6.80 -13.29 8.49
N GLY A 115 6.87 -13.16 7.17
CA GLY A 115 6.08 -13.97 6.23
C GLY A 115 6.45 -15.45 6.33
N ALA A 116 7.74 -15.77 6.40
CA ALA A 116 8.24 -17.14 6.55
C ALA A 116 7.75 -17.86 7.82
N SER A 117 7.28 -17.14 8.84
CA SER A 117 6.66 -17.72 10.04
C SER A 117 5.13 -17.68 10.04
N ASN A 118 4.49 -17.39 8.90
CA ASN A 118 3.06 -17.09 8.82
C ASN A 118 2.64 -15.98 9.81
N PHE A 119 3.46 -14.94 9.90
CA PHE A 119 3.25 -13.76 10.75
C PHE A 119 3.21 -14.06 12.26
N GLN A 120 3.87 -15.14 12.71
CA GLN A 120 3.96 -15.53 14.12
C GLN A 120 5.23 -15.04 14.83
N ARG A 121 6.08 -14.27 14.15
CA ARG A 121 7.36 -13.81 14.70
C ARG A 121 7.65 -12.39 14.27
N TYR A 122 7.92 -11.52 15.23
CA TYR A 122 8.45 -10.18 14.96
C TYR A 122 9.91 -10.26 14.46
N LEU A 123 10.18 -9.62 13.32
CA LEU A 123 11.53 -9.36 12.79
C LEU A 123 12.10 -8.07 13.36
N LEU A 124 11.25 -7.07 13.57
CA LEU A 124 11.61 -5.76 14.09
C LEU A 124 10.43 -5.16 14.86
N GLN A 125 10.74 -4.42 15.93
CA GLN A 125 9.83 -3.51 16.61
C GLN A 125 10.63 -2.30 17.06
N THR A 126 10.33 -1.11 16.54
CA THR A 126 11.09 0.11 16.83
C THR A 126 10.24 1.37 16.76
N GLY A 127 10.59 2.38 17.55
CA GLY A 127 10.13 3.74 17.32
C GLY A 127 10.91 4.39 16.19
N THR A 128 10.36 5.44 15.59
CA THR A 128 11.06 6.24 14.57
C THR A 128 11.37 7.65 15.10
N PRO A 129 12.20 8.43 14.40
CA PRO A 129 12.35 9.87 14.64
C PRO A 129 11.11 10.70 14.27
N LEU A 130 10.11 10.11 13.61
CA LEU A 130 8.86 10.78 13.28
C LEU A 130 7.97 10.83 14.52
N HIS A 131 7.49 12.02 14.89
CA HIS A 131 6.49 12.19 15.95
C HIS A 131 5.24 11.33 15.72
N GLN A 132 4.40 11.19 16.74
CA GLN A 132 3.09 10.57 16.54
C GLN A 132 2.31 11.33 15.46
N THR A 133 1.73 10.58 14.53
CA THR A 133 1.02 11.09 13.36
C THR A 133 -0.48 10.87 13.48
N ASP A 134 -1.24 11.49 12.58
CA ASP A 134 -2.69 11.44 12.50
C ASP A 134 -3.16 11.10 11.07
N ASP A 135 -4.44 11.33 10.77
CA ASP A 135 -5.03 11.02 9.46
C ASP A 135 -4.56 11.95 8.33
N THR A 136 -3.75 12.98 8.63
CA THR A 136 -3.04 13.77 7.61
C THR A 136 -1.81 13.06 7.08
N PHE A 137 -1.42 11.91 7.66
CA PHE A 137 -0.32 11.09 7.19
C PHE A 137 -0.81 9.77 6.59
N THR A 138 -0.09 9.27 5.59
CA THR A 138 -0.16 7.87 5.14
C THR A 138 1.24 7.33 4.89
N PHE A 139 1.35 6.01 4.77
CA PHE A 139 2.62 5.31 4.73
C PHE A 139 2.63 4.26 3.62
N ALA A 140 3.80 4.05 3.03
CA ALA A 140 4.07 2.98 2.08
C ALA A 140 5.49 2.47 2.30
N VAL A 141 5.83 1.33 1.69
CA VAL A 141 7.18 0.74 1.77
C VAL A 141 7.67 0.41 0.38
N ALA A 142 8.92 0.73 0.10
CA ALA A 142 9.63 0.39 -1.13
C ALA A 142 11.13 0.57 -0.91
N ASP A 143 11.96 -0.12 -1.66
CA ASP A 143 13.41 0.06 -1.61
C ASP A 143 13.82 1.31 -2.40
N TYR A 144 14.00 2.44 -1.69
CA TYR A 144 14.36 3.72 -2.31
C TYR A 144 15.87 3.80 -2.59
N THR A 145 16.69 3.09 -1.81
CA THR A 145 18.15 3.13 -1.93
C THR A 145 18.72 2.06 -2.86
N GLY A 146 17.94 1.04 -3.20
CA GLY A 146 18.38 -0.10 -4.00
C GLY A 146 19.26 -1.09 -3.22
N ASP A 147 19.20 -1.07 -1.89
CA ASP A 147 20.03 -1.91 -1.02
C ASP A 147 19.38 -3.25 -0.64
N GLY A 148 18.16 -3.50 -1.11
CA GLY A 148 17.34 -4.66 -0.81
C GLY A 148 16.67 -4.60 0.56
N LYS A 149 16.66 -3.47 1.27
CA LYS A 149 15.87 -3.29 2.49
C LYS A 149 14.78 -2.23 2.26
N PRO A 150 13.49 -2.61 2.35
CA PRO A 150 12.41 -1.65 2.15
C PRO A 150 12.52 -0.45 3.09
N ASP A 151 12.50 0.74 2.51
CA ASP A 151 12.46 2.01 3.20
C ASP A 151 11.01 2.42 3.49
N LEU A 152 10.79 3.22 4.54
CA LEU A 152 9.47 3.70 4.90
C LEU A 152 9.20 5.07 4.27
N PHE A 153 8.22 5.12 3.37
CA PHE A 153 7.71 6.34 2.79
C PHE A 153 6.63 6.94 3.70
N ILE A 154 6.79 8.21 4.05
CA ILE A 154 5.90 9.00 4.88
C ILE A 154 5.33 10.11 4.00
N ILE A 155 4.02 10.05 3.73
CA ILE A 155 3.33 11.03 2.90
C ILE A 155 2.46 11.90 3.82
N LYS A 156 2.86 13.17 3.97
CA LYS A 156 2.10 14.17 4.72
C LYS A 156 1.20 14.94 3.76
N LYS A 157 -0.10 14.67 3.84
CA LYS A 157 -1.13 15.14 2.90
C LYS A 157 -1.40 16.63 3.01
N SER A 158 -1.54 17.14 4.25
CA SER A 158 -1.89 18.53 4.55
C SER A 158 -1.23 19.02 5.85
N GLY A 159 -1.42 20.31 6.19
CA GLY A 159 -0.76 20.92 7.35
C GLY A 159 0.76 20.96 7.25
N THR A 160 1.26 21.02 6.02
CA THR A 160 2.67 20.92 5.65
C THR A 160 3.36 22.28 5.68
N GLY A 161 4.69 22.30 5.90
CA GLY A 161 5.47 23.54 5.94
C GLY A 161 5.60 24.19 4.57
N THR A 162 5.59 23.37 3.52
CA THR A 162 5.66 23.79 2.11
C THR A 162 4.32 24.24 1.51
N GLY A 163 3.19 24.02 2.21
CA GLY A 163 1.85 24.23 1.63
C GLY A 163 1.50 23.26 0.51
N ARG A 164 2.23 22.15 0.39
CA ARG A 164 2.10 21.08 -0.61
C ARG A 164 2.13 19.71 0.07
N THR A 165 1.73 18.64 -0.61
CA THR A 165 1.99 17.29 -0.07
C THR A 165 3.49 17.07 0.05
N GLU A 166 3.95 16.60 1.21
CA GLU A 166 5.37 16.33 1.51
C GLU A 166 5.62 14.83 1.55
N VAL A 167 6.78 14.41 1.04
CA VAL A 167 7.30 13.05 1.14
C VAL A 167 8.54 13.07 2.00
N SER A 168 8.59 12.21 3.01
CA SER A 168 9.82 11.89 3.74
C SER A 168 10.07 10.40 3.67
N ILE A 169 11.34 9.98 3.71
CA ILE A 169 11.73 8.57 3.62
C ILE A 169 12.65 8.24 4.79
N LEU A 170 12.34 7.19 5.54
CA LEU A 170 13.20 6.63 6.59
C LEU A 170 13.87 5.35 6.12
N SER A 171 15.18 5.22 6.37
CA SER A 171 15.99 4.10 5.88
C SER A 171 15.68 2.78 6.56
N GLY A 172 15.34 1.75 5.78
CA GLY A 172 15.18 0.37 6.23
C GLY A 172 16.48 -0.22 6.79
N ALA A 173 17.62 0.07 6.18
CA ALA A 173 18.95 -0.35 6.66
C ALA A 173 19.32 0.23 8.02
N SER A 174 18.84 1.44 8.35
CA SER A 174 19.01 2.05 9.67
C SER A 174 18.01 1.55 10.73
N ASN A 175 17.13 0.59 10.39
CA ASN A 175 15.93 0.27 11.18
C ASN A 175 15.05 1.51 11.43
N TYR A 176 14.83 2.29 10.36
CA TYR A 176 14.00 3.50 10.32
C TYR A 176 14.44 4.62 11.30
N GLN A 177 15.74 4.72 11.58
CA GLN A 177 16.31 5.75 12.46
C GLN A 177 16.87 6.97 11.71
N GLU A 178 17.08 6.86 10.40
CA GLU A 178 17.67 7.93 9.59
C GLU A 178 16.74 8.36 8.45
N TYR A 179 16.59 9.67 8.25
CA TYR A 179 15.91 10.23 7.08
C TYR A 179 16.83 10.20 5.86
N LEU A 180 16.36 9.58 4.79
CA LEU A 180 17.00 9.57 3.47
C LEU A 180 16.60 10.79 2.64
N LEU A 181 15.35 11.22 2.78
CA LEU A 181 14.77 12.33 2.03
C LEU A 181 13.70 13.02 2.87
N GLN A 182 13.59 14.34 2.74
CA GLN A 182 12.45 15.14 3.17
C GLN A 182 12.22 16.24 2.13
N THR A 183 11.11 16.21 1.43
CA THR A 183 10.83 17.15 0.34
C THR A 183 9.35 17.47 0.19
N GLY A 184 9.04 18.68 -0.29
CA GLY A 184 7.70 19.00 -0.79
C GLY A 184 7.54 18.50 -2.22
N THR A 185 6.31 18.27 -2.67
CA THR A 185 6.02 17.86 -4.05
C THR A 185 5.30 18.97 -4.83
N PRO A 186 5.20 18.88 -6.16
CA PRO A 186 4.31 19.75 -6.95
C PRO A 186 2.82 19.54 -6.65
N LEU A 187 2.46 18.43 -5.98
CA LEU A 187 1.08 18.12 -5.62
C LEU A 187 0.58 19.10 -4.55
N HIS A 188 -0.60 19.67 -4.78
CA HIS A 188 -1.29 20.49 -3.78
C HIS A 188 -1.57 19.66 -2.51
N GLN A 189 -1.88 20.32 -1.39
CA GLN A 189 -2.29 19.59 -0.20
C GLN A 189 -3.50 18.69 -0.52
N THR A 190 -3.45 17.47 -0.02
CA THR A 190 -4.44 16.42 -0.25
C THR A 190 -5.19 16.08 1.04
N ASP A 191 -6.23 15.27 0.93
CA ASP A 191 -7.13 14.89 2.01
C ASP A 191 -7.54 13.40 1.91
N ALA A 192 -8.64 13.01 2.54
CA ALA A 192 -9.13 11.62 2.53
C ALA A 192 -9.63 11.14 1.14
N ASN A 193 -9.82 12.05 0.17
CA ASN A 193 -10.17 11.73 -1.21
C ASN A 193 -8.97 11.24 -2.03
N PHE A 194 -7.77 11.26 -1.45
CA PHE A 194 -6.55 10.79 -2.10
C PHE A 194 -6.00 9.54 -1.41
N ASP A 195 -5.66 8.55 -2.22
CA ASP A 195 -4.86 7.40 -1.80
C ASP A 195 -3.48 7.45 -2.48
N PHE A 196 -2.51 6.78 -1.87
CA PHE A 196 -1.11 6.83 -2.29
C PHE A 196 -0.54 5.42 -2.32
N ALA A 197 0.30 5.15 -3.31
CA ALA A 197 1.08 3.94 -3.43
C ALA A 197 2.50 4.29 -3.93
N VAL A 198 3.45 3.39 -3.71
CA VAL A 198 4.85 3.58 -4.11
C VAL A 198 5.33 2.33 -4.83
N ALA A 199 5.89 2.49 -6.03
CA ALA A 199 6.47 1.42 -6.83
C ALA A 199 7.33 2.03 -7.95
N ASP A 200 8.32 1.29 -8.44
CA ASP A 200 9.05 1.67 -9.67
C ASP A 200 8.09 1.51 -10.86
N TRP A 201 7.44 2.62 -11.25
CA TRP A 201 6.37 2.59 -12.24
C TRP A 201 6.91 2.64 -13.67
N ASN A 202 7.99 3.39 -13.88
CA ASN A 202 8.62 3.54 -15.20
C ASN A 202 9.78 2.57 -15.46
N GLY A 203 10.22 1.80 -14.46
CA GLY A 203 11.33 0.84 -14.56
C GLY A 203 12.71 1.49 -14.52
N ASP A 204 12.84 2.68 -13.92
CA ASP A 204 14.10 3.42 -13.84
C ASP A 204 14.95 3.09 -12.60
N GLY A 205 14.46 2.19 -11.74
CA GLY A 205 15.10 1.75 -10.51
C GLY A 205 14.81 2.63 -9.30
N TRP A 206 14.01 3.70 -9.45
CA TRP A 206 13.58 4.56 -8.34
C TRP A 206 12.09 4.36 -8.08
N PRO A 207 11.67 4.11 -6.83
CA PRO A 207 10.25 4.07 -6.52
C PRO A 207 9.57 5.42 -6.77
N ASP A 208 8.55 5.42 -7.62
CA ASP A 208 7.71 6.56 -7.94
C ASP A 208 6.52 6.67 -6.97
N LEU A 209 6.03 7.88 -6.74
CA LEU A 209 4.82 8.11 -5.96
C LEU A 209 3.60 8.12 -6.87
N ILE A 210 2.72 7.14 -6.70
CA ILE A 210 1.45 6.98 -7.40
C ILE A 210 0.35 7.60 -6.53
N VAL A 211 -0.34 8.59 -7.09
CA VAL A 211 -1.36 9.40 -6.43
C VAL A 211 -2.70 9.11 -7.08
N ILE A 212 -3.67 8.67 -6.29
CA ILE A 212 -5.00 8.27 -6.76
C ILE A 212 -6.03 9.24 -6.19
N LYS A 213 -6.66 10.04 -7.05
CA LYS A 213 -7.76 10.93 -6.68
C LYS A 213 -9.08 10.22 -6.95
N LYS A 214 -9.80 9.89 -5.88
CA LYS A 214 -10.97 9.02 -5.94
C LYS A 214 -12.17 9.66 -6.64
N SER A 215 -12.52 10.88 -6.22
CA SER A 215 -13.72 11.61 -6.69
C SER A 215 -13.47 13.11 -6.90
N HIS A 216 -14.50 13.84 -7.36
CA HIS A 216 -14.42 15.28 -7.65
C HIS A 216 -13.26 15.61 -8.61
N THR A 217 -13.14 14.80 -9.64
CA THR A 217 -12.06 14.78 -10.62
C THR A 217 -12.38 15.68 -11.81
N GLY A 218 -11.37 16.07 -12.58
CA GLY A 218 -11.58 16.85 -13.81
C GLY A 218 -12.14 15.99 -14.95
N THR A 219 -11.87 14.69 -14.90
CA THR A 219 -12.27 13.70 -15.91
C THR A 219 -13.62 13.03 -15.62
N GLY A 220 -14.17 13.19 -14.41
CA GLY A 220 -15.40 12.50 -13.98
C GLY A 220 -15.19 11.00 -13.69
N SER A 221 -13.93 10.60 -13.50
CA SER A 221 -13.50 9.24 -13.22
C SER A 221 -12.31 9.27 -12.25
N THR A 222 -11.97 8.16 -11.60
CA THR A 222 -10.79 8.14 -10.72
C THR A 222 -9.53 8.53 -11.52
N GLU A 223 -8.77 9.50 -11.01
CA GLU A 223 -7.57 10.03 -11.66
C GLU A 223 -6.31 9.49 -11.01
N VAL A 224 -5.31 9.15 -11.82
CA VAL A 224 -3.98 8.73 -11.36
C VAL A 224 -2.95 9.74 -11.83
N SER A 225 -2.08 10.15 -10.92
CA SER A 225 -0.87 10.90 -11.22
C SER A 225 0.35 10.17 -10.68
N VAL A 226 1.48 10.24 -11.39
CA VAL A 226 2.74 9.61 -10.96
C VAL A 226 3.82 10.69 -10.85
N LEU A 227 4.48 10.76 -9.70
CA LEU A 227 5.61 11.67 -9.43
C LEU A 227 6.91 10.87 -9.39
N SER A 228 7.92 11.34 -10.13
CA SER A 228 9.18 10.60 -10.34
C SER A 228 10.03 10.51 -9.08
N GLY A 229 10.36 9.29 -8.67
CA GLY A 229 11.33 9.00 -7.61
C GLY A 229 12.72 9.53 -7.93
N ALA A 230 13.20 9.32 -9.16
CA ALA A 230 14.49 9.83 -9.65
C ALA A 230 14.62 11.36 -9.58
N SER A 231 13.49 12.08 -9.58
CA SER A 231 13.45 13.54 -9.43
C SER A 231 13.30 14.01 -7.97
N ASN A 232 13.34 13.12 -6.98
CA ASN A 232 12.88 13.38 -5.60
C ASN A 232 11.44 13.91 -5.57
N PHE A 233 10.55 13.29 -6.35
CA PHE A 233 9.12 13.61 -6.47
C PHE A 233 8.83 15.04 -6.94
N GLN A 234 9.74 15.66 -7.70
CA GLN A 234 9.60 17.02 -8.23
C GLN A 234 8.96 17.09 -9.63
N GLN A 235 8.85 15.96 -10.33
CA GLN A 235 8.36 15.91 -11.71
C GLN A 235 7.19 14.92 -11.85
N TYR A 236 6.12 15.34 -12.51
CA TYR A 236 5.07 14.42 -12.96
C TYR A 236 5.56 13.59 -14.16
N LEU A 237 5.40 12.28 -14.06
CA LEU A 237 5.60 11.33 -15.15
C LEU A 237 4.28 11.05 -15.90
N LEU A 238 3.17 11.05 -15.17
CA LEU A 238 1.84 10.78 -15.71
C LEU A 238 0.80 11.59 -14.94
N GLN A 239 -0.24 12.04 -15.65
CA GLN A 239 -1.50 12.54 -15.10
C GLN A 239 -2.62 12.13 -16.04
N THR A 240 -3.56 11.31 -15.59
CA THR A 240 -4.62 10.75 -16.44
C THR A 240 -5.87 10.38 -15.65
N GLY A 241 -7.04 10.46 -16.29
CA GLY A 241 -8.24 9.76 -15.79
C GLY A 241 -8.14 8.28 -16.07
N THR A 242 -8.90 7.44 -15.37
CA THR A 242 -8.96 5.99 -15.62
C THR A 242 -10.35 5.58 -16.10
N PRO A 243 -10.54 4.36 -16.64
CA PRO A 243 -11.87 3.80 -16.91
C PRO A 243 -12.69 3.52 -15.63
N GLN A 244 -12.11 3.66 -14.44
CA GLN A 244 -12.78 3.49 -13.17
C GLN A 244 -13.64 4.72 -12.88
N HIS A 245 -14.94 4.53 -12.69
CA HIS A 245 -15.81 5.60 -12.19
C HIS A 245 -15.29 6.16 -10.87
N GLU A 246 -15.66 7.41 -10.54
CA GLU A 246 -15.27 8.01 -9.26
C GLU A 246 -15.59 7.08 -8.09
N THR A 247 -14.61 6.93 -7.21
CA THR A 247 -14.62 5.99 -6.10
C THR A 247 -14.82 6.70 -4.77
N ASP A 248 -15.12 5.93 -3.74
CA ASP A 248 -15.34 6.42 -2.38
C ASP A 248 -14.64 5.52 -1.35
N HIS A 249 -14.98 5.68 -0.07
CA HIS A 249 -14.48 4.87 1.03
C HIS A 249 -14.70 3.36 0.87
N LYS A 250 -15.57 2.89 -0.03
CA LYS A 250 -15.78 1.44 -0.28
C LYS A 250 -14.70 0.85 -1.17
N PHE A 251 -13.81 1.67 -1.71
CA PHE A 251 -12.70 1.24 -2.54
C PHE A 251 -11.39 1.29 -1.76
N ALA A 252 -10.49 0.38 -2.10
CA ALA A 252 -9.09 0.39 -1.71
C ALA A 252 -8.24 0.23 -2.97
N PHE A 253 -6.99 0.67 -2.89
CA PHE A 253 -6.05 0.62 -4.00
C PHE A 253 -4.74 -0.02 -3.57
N ALA A 254 -4.14 -0.77 -4.48
CA ALA A 254 -2.80 -1.32 -4.35
C ALA A 254 -2.12 -1.29 -5.72
N VAL A 255 -0.81 -1.40 -5.74
CA VAL A 255 -0.02 -1.46 -6.96
C VAL A 255 0.92 -2.65 -6.92
N ALA A 256 1.07 -3.33 -8.05
CA ALA A 256 2.04 -4.40 -8.23
C ALA A 256 2.19 -4.69 -9.73
N ALA A 257 3.30 -5.32 -10.13
CA ALA A 257 3.43 -5.83 -11.49
C ALA A 257 2.55 -7.08 -11.65
N TRP A 258 1.38 -6.94 -12.29
CA TRP A 258 0.40 -8.03 -12.43
C TRP A 258 0.87 -9.16 -13.35
N ASP A 259 1.72 -8.81 -14.31
CA ASP A 259 2.40 -9.78 -15.15
C ASP A 259 3.92 -9.67 -15.01
N ARG A 260 4.61 -10.72 -15.46
CA ARG A 260 6.07 -10.82 -15.41
C ARG A 260 6.80 -9.84 -16.34
N GLN A 261 6.10 -8.85 -16.91
CA GLN A 261 6.70 -7.82 -17.76
C GLN A 261 7.21 -6.63 -16.94
N GLY A 262 6.94 -6.59 -15.62
CA GLY A 262 7.49 -5.61 -14.69
C GLY A 262 6.84 -4.23 -14.75
N ASN A 263 5.75 -4.05 -15.51
CA ASN A 263 5.01 -2.80 -15.50
C ASN A 263 4.14 -2.74 -14.24
N THR A 264 4.21 -1.65 -13.48
CA THR A 264 3.35 -1.45 -12.32
C THR A 264 1.89 -1.25 -12.74
N ASP A 265 1.00 -2.14 -12.28
CA ASP A 265 -0.43 -2.10 -12.53
C ASP A 265 -1.20 -1.60 -11.30
N LEU A 266 -2.35 -0.99 -11.53
CA LEU A 266 -3.24 -0.51 -10.47
C LEU A 266 -4.31 -1.55 -10.16
N ALA A 267 -4.38 -1.99 -8.91
CA ALA A 267 -5.50 -2.78 -8.40
C ALA A 267 -6.52 -1.87 -7.73
N VAL A 268 -7.78 -2.00 -8.16
CA VAL A 268 -8.94 -1.33 -7.58
C VAL A 268 -9.81 -2.38 -6.91
N ILE A 269 -9.91 -2.31 -5.58
CA ILE A 269 -10.60 -3.30 -4.75
C ILE A 269 -11.88 -2.67 -4.22
N LYS A 270 -13.04 -3.19 -4.63
CA LYS A 270 -14.34 -2.77 -4.11
C LYS A 270 -14.77 -3.69 -2.99
N LYS A 271 -14.82 -3.14 -1.77
CA LYS A 271 -14.99 -3.89 -0.53
C LYS A 271 -16.41 -4.47 -0.38
N ASN A 272 -17.44 -3.65 -0.54
CA ASN A 272 -18.85 -4.00 -0.38
C ASN A 272 -19.76 -3.31 -1.40
N GLN A 273 -21.06 -3.64 -1.36
CA GLN A 273 -22.06 -3.19 -2.33
C GLN A 273 -21.64 -3.56 -3.76
N THR A 274 -21.07 -4.74 -3.88
CA THR A 274 -20.49 -5.31 -5.08
C THR A 274 -21.58 -5.95 -5.96
N GLY A 275 -21.31 -6.08 -7.26
CA GLY A 275 -22.21 -6.79 -8.17
C GLY A 275 -22.20 -8.31 -7.94
N THR A 276 -21.09 -8.85 -7.43
CA THR A 276 -20.88 -10.28 -7.20
C THR A 276 -21.30 -10.77 -5.80
N GLY A 277 -21.61 -9.87 -4.86
CA GLY A 277 -21.82 -10.23 -3.44
C GLY A 277 -20.55 -10.70 -2.73
N ARG A 278 -19.39 -10.35 -3.27
CA ARG A 278 -18.03 -10.69 -2.82
C ARG A 278 -17.15 -9.47 -3.02
N THR A 279 -16.05 -9.33 -2.28
CA THR A 279 -15.08 -8.27 -2.60
C THR A 279 -14.62 -8.43 -4.05
N GLU A 280 -14.69 -7.35 -4.83
CA GLU A 280 -14.33 -7.32 -6.25
C GLU A 280 -12.95 -6.68 -6.42
N ILE A 281 -12.17 -7.19 -7.36
CA ILE A 281 -10.89 -6.61 -7.73
C ILE A 281 -10.82 -6.42 -9.25
N SER A 282 -10.35 -5.25 -9.65
CA SER A 282 -10.04 -4.91 -11.03
C SER A 282 -8.57 -4.55 -11.14
N ILE A 283 -7.89 -5.06 -12.16
CA ILE A 283 -6.48 -4.74 -12.44
C ILE A 283 -6.42 -3.88 -13.71
N MET A 284 -5.72 -2.75 -13.65
CA MET A 284 -5.61 -1.79 -14.75
C MET A 284 -4.17 -1.55 -15.16
N ARG A 285 -3.99 -1.39 -16.48
CA ARG A 285 -2.74 -1.05 -17.15
C ARG A 285 -2.88 0.12 -18.10
#